data_AF-A0A379GBN7-F1
#
_entry.id   AF-A0A379GBN7-F1
#
_cell.length_a   1.000
_cell.length_b   1.000
_cell.length_c   1.000
_cell.angle_alpha   90.00
_cell.angle_beta   90.00
_cell.angle_gamma   90.00
#
_symmetry.space_group_name_H-M   'P 1'
#
loop_
_entity.id
_entity.type
_entity.pdbx_description
1 polymer ?
#
loop_
_entity_poly.entity_id
_entity_poly.type
_entity_poly.pdbx_seq_one_letter_code
_entity_poly.pdbx_strand_id
1 'polypeptide(L)' 'MVNSPISTADKKPLQFFLEAGLFESREGAGGILNNNRQLKQVLQQRGYPVQSLEMASGHDYISWCEALYIGTKALTND' A
#
# COMPACT_ATOMS: atom_id res chain seq x y z
N MET A 1 -6.35 18.54 -8.39
CA MET A 1 -6.68 17.10 -8.50
C MET A 1 -5.59 16.47 -9.36
N VAL A 2 -4.71 15.64 -8.78
CA VAL A 2 -3.66 14.97 -9.54
C VAL A 2 -4.27 13.71 -10.15
N ASN A 3 -4.35 13.67 -11.48
CA ASN A 3 -4.81 12.48 -12.21
C ASN A 3 -3.72 11.41 -12.11
N SER A 4 -3.81 10.54 -11.10
CA SER A 4 -2.93 9.37 -11.00
C SER A 4 -3.22 8.43 -12.17
N PRO A 5 -2.23 7.90 -12.92
CA PRO A 5 -2.47 7.01 -14.05
C PRO A 5 -3.21 5.72 -13.66
N ILE A 6 -3.11 5.30 -12.39
CA ILE A 6 -3.94 4.22 -11.85
C ILE A 6 -5.42 4.56 -11.83
N SER A 7 -5.85 5.83 -11.81
CA SER A 7 -7.26 6.20 -11.85
C SER A 7 -7.92 5.91 -13.20
N THR A 8 -7.15 5.92 -14.31
CA THR A 8 -7.67 5.84 -15.68
C THR A 8 -7.33 4.55 -16.42
N ALA A 9 -6.39 3.73 -15.94
CA ALA A 9 -5.98 2.48 -16.59
C ALA A 9 -7.13 1.45 -16.71
N ASP A 10 -7.07 0.46 -17.60
CA ASP A 10 -8.10 -0.60 -17.61
C ASP A 10 -8.04 -1.48 -16.36
N LYS A 11 -9.21 -1.90 -15.84
CA LYS A 11 -9.28 -2.78 -14.67
C LYS A 11 -8.78 -4.18 -14.99
N LYS A 12 -7.95 -4.76 -14.13
CA LYS A 12 -7.44 -6.15 -14.21
C LYS A 12 -7.95 -6.98 -13.03
N PRO A 13 -7.97 -8.33 -13.11
CA PRO A 13 -8.36 -9.18 -11.99
C PRO A 13 -7.20 -9.33 -10.98
N LEU A 14 -6.85 -8.23 -10.32
CA LEU A 14 -5.73 -8.17 -9.36
C LEU A 14 -6.25 -7.96 -7.94
N GLN A 15 -5.46 -8.41 -6.97
CA GLN A 15 -5.60 -8.11 -5.55
C GLN A 15 -4.30 -7.49 -5.04
N PHE A 16 -4.40 -6.58 -4.08
CA PHE A 16 -3.25 -5.81 -3.59
C PHE A 16 -3.07 -6.00 -2.09
N PHE A 17 -1.81 -6.14 -1.68
CA PHE A 17 -1.37 -5.98 -0.30
C PHE A 17 -0.42 -4.78 -0.26
N LEU A 18 -0.71 -3.79 0.58
CA LEU A 18 0.08 -2.58 0.70
C LEU A 18 0.66 -2.47 2.11
N GLU A 19 1.96 -2.20 2.20
CA GLU A 19 2.62 -1.93 3.47
C GLU A 19 3.26 -0.54 3.45
N ALA A 20 3.24 0.12 4.61
CA ALA A 20 4.02 1.33 4.87
C ALA A 20 4.34 1.47 6.37
N GLY A 21 5.52 1.98 6.67
CA GLY A 21 5.95 2.28 8.03
C GLY A 21 5.35 3.58 8.55
N LEU A 22 4.94 3.61 9.82
CA LEU A 22 4.41 4.80 10.50
C LEU A 22 5.43 5.94 10.58
N PHE A 23 6.73 5.60 10.60
CA PHE A 23 7.83 6.58 10.64
C PHE A 23 8.26 7.06 9.25
N GLU A 24 7.63 6.57 8.17
CA GLU A 24 7.89 7.02 6.80
C GLU A 24 7.04 8.22 6.39
N SER A 25 6.62 9.02 7.37
CA SER A 25 5.99 10.31 7.17
C SER A 25 7.06 11.39 6.94
N ARG A 26 6.75 12.37 6.09
CA ARG A 26 7.53 13.60 5.93
C ARG A 26 6.59 14.77 6.15
N GLU A 27 7.15 15.89 6.65
CA GLU A 27 6.42 17.15 6.77
C GLU A 27 5.66 17.51 5.49
N GLY A 28 4.41 17.96 5.62
CA GLY A 28 3.48 18.20 4.52
C GLY A 28 2.65 16.96 4.11
N ALA A 29 2.09 16.98 2.89
CA ALA A 29 1.25 15.88 2.36
C ALA A 29 2.07 14.72 1.73
N GLY A 30 3.39 14.70 1.92
CA GLY A 30 4.31 13.72 1.34
C GLY A 30 4.60 12.54 2.26
N GLY A 31 5.58 11.74 1.86
CA GLY A 31 6.03 10.54 2.59
C GLY A 31 5.39 9.25 2.07
N ILE A 32 6.06 8.12 2.29
CA ILE A 32 5.62 6.81 1.81
C ILE A 32 4.27 6.47 2.44
N LEU A 33 4.11 6.72 3.75
CA LEU A 33 2.86 6.46 4.46
C LEU A 33 1.64 7.14 3.84
N ASN A 34 1.71 8.45 3.60
CA ASN A 34 0.59 9.21 3.04
C ASN A 34 0.32 8.83 1.58
N ASN A 35 1.38 8.62 0.79
CA ASN A 35 1.23 8.15 -0.59
C ASN A 35 0.61 6.75 -0.66
N ASN A 36 0.98 5.86 0.26
CA ASN A 36 0.45 4.50 0.34
C ASN A 36 -1.05 4.53 0.71
N ARG A 37 -1.44 5.36 1.69
CA ARG A 37 -2.84 5.61 2.05
C ARG A 37 -3.66 6.16 0.88
N GLN A 38 -3.12 7.11 0.12
CA GLN A 38 -3.78 7.64 -1.08
C GLN A 38 -3.91 6.58 -2.18
N LEU A 39 -2.87 5.79 -2.43
CA LEU A 39 -2.92 4.69 -3.39
C LEU A 39 -3.99 3.66 -3.01
N LYS A 40 -4.06 3.27 -1.73
CA LYS A 40 -5.11 2.40 -1.19
C LYS A 40 -6.50 2.94 -1.52
N GLN A 41 -6.75 4.21 -1.23
CA GLN A 41 -8.04 4.85 -1.51
C GLN A 41 -8.39 4.79 -2.99
N VAL A 42 -7.44 5.12 -3.88
CA VAL A 42 -7.67 5.05 -5.32
C VAL A 42 -7.99 3.61 -5.74
N LEU A 43 -7.20 2.61 -5.33
CA LEU A 43 -7.43 1.21 -5.68
C LEU A 43 -8.79 0.68 -5.18
N GLN A 44 -9.18 1.05 -3.96
CA GLN A 44 -10.49 0.70 -3.41
C GLN A 44 -11.64 1.36 -4.18
N GLN A 45 -11.51 2.64 -4.55
CA GLN A 45 -12.49 3.33 -5.40
C GLN A 45 -12.64 2.68 -6.78
N ARG A 46 -11.56 2.07 -7.30
CA ARG A 46 -11.58 1.27 -8.54
C ARG A 46 -12.15 -0.14 -8.35
N GLY A 47 -12.54 -0.50 -7.13
CA GLY A 47 -13.14 -1.79 -6.77
C GLY A 47 -12.14 -2.95 -6.79
N TYR A 48 -10.86 -2.68 -6.52
CA TYR A 48 -9.88 -3.74 -6.26
C TYR A 48 -9.98 -4.23 -4.81
N PRO A 49 -9.80 -5.55 -4.56
CA PRO A 49 -9.51 -6.04 -3.22
C PRO A 49 -8.15 -5.49 -2.77
N VAL A 50 -8.12 -4.80 -1.63
CA VAL A 50 -6.90 -4.23 -1.06
C VAL A 50 -6.84 -4.53 0.43
N GLN A 51 -5.79 -5.23 0.84
CA GLN A 51 -5.37 -5.35 2.23
C GLN A 51 -4.23 -4.37 2.50
N SER A 52 -4.13 -3.88 3.73
CA SER A 52 -3.07 -2.94 4.11
C SER A 52 -2.54 -3.22 5.50
N LEU A 53 -1.23 -3.11 5.67
CA LEU A 53 -0.53 -3.20 6.94
C LEU A 53 0.25 -1.92 7.18
N GLU A 54 0.04 -1.28 8.33
CA GLU A 54 0.90 -0.19 8.79
C GLU A 54 1.66 -0.68 10.01
N MET A 55 2.99 -0.54 10.00
CA MET A 55 3.87 -1.04 11.05
C MET A 55 4.56 0.10 11.79
N ALA A 56 4.92 -0.11 13.06
CA ALA A 56 5.75 0.82 13.83
C ALA A 56 7.23 0.75 13.36
N SER A 57 7.44 1.05 12.09
CA SER A 57 8.70 0.95 11.36
C SER A 57 8.92 2.20 10.50
N GLY A 58 10.15 2.35 10.03
CA GLY A 58 10.52 3.31 9.00
C GLY A 58 10.97 2.59 7.74
N HIS A 59 11.96 3.16 7.08
CA HIS A 59 12.62 2.56 5.92
C HIS A 59 13.62 1.48 6.35
N ASP A 60 13.12 0.37 6.89
CA ASP A 60 13.90 -0.68 7.57
C ASP A 60 13.67 -2.07 6.95
N TYR A 61 14.78 -2.74 6.60
CA TYR A 61 14.80 -4.08 6.03
C TYR A 61 14.19 -5.15 6.93
N ILE A 62 14.31 -5.03 8.26
CA ILE A 62 13.76 -6.04 9.18
C ILE A 62 12.24 -6.05 9.08
N SER A 63 11.62 -4.87 9.10
CA SER A 63 10.17 -4.72 8.99
C SER A 63 9.65 -5.19 7.63
N TRP A 64 10.40 -4.95 6.55
CA TRP A 64 10.01 -5.44 5.22
C TRP A 64 10.04 -6.95 5.09
N CYS A 65 10.99 -7.65 5.74
CA CYS A 65 11.02 -9.11 5.75
C CYS A 65 9.75 -9.69 6.40
N GLU A 66 9.31 -9.11 7.52
CA GLU A 66 8.06 -9.49 8.17
C GLU A 66 6.84 -9.17 7.29
N ALA A 67 6.79 -7.95 6.73
CA ALA A 67 5.72 -7.53 5.83
C ALA A 67 5.62 -8.41 4.58
N LEU A 68 6.75 -8.84 4.02
CA LEU A 68 6.80 -9.73 2.87
C LEU A 68 6.19 -11.09 3.20
N TYR A 69 6.52 -11.65 4.37
CA TYR A 69 5.93 -12.91 4.83
C TYR A 69 4.41 -12.77 5.02
N ILE A 70 3.96 -11.74 5.74
CA ILE A 70 2.54 -11.48 6.00
C ILE A 70 1.79 -11.26 4.69
N GLY A 71 2.33 -10.41 3.81
CA GLY A 71 1.72 -10.07 2.53
C GLY A 71 1.64 -11.26 1.58
N THR A 72 2.66 -12.12 1.56
CA THR A 72 2.63 -13.35 0.76
C THR A 72 1.49 -14.25 1.20
N LYS A 73 1.40 -14.56 2.51
CA LYS A 73 0.30 -15.35 3.07
C LYS A 73 -1.07 -14.78 2.75
N ALA A 74 -1.24 -13.48 2.94
CA ALA A 74 -2.48 -12.76 2.67
C ALA A 74 -2.93 -12.88 1.21
N LEU A 75 -1.98 -13.04 0.28
CA LEU A 75 -2.25 -13.12 -1.15
C LEU A 75 -2.37 -14.57 -1.67
N THR A 76 -1.79 -15.56 -0.98
CA THR A 76 -1.80 -16.97 -1.42
C THR A 76 -2.85 -17.83 -0.73
N ASN A 77 -3.58 -17.32 0.27
CA ASN A 77 -4.52 -18.08 1.12
C ASN A 77 -3.83 -19.24 1.90
N ASP A 78 -2.60 -19.03 2.39
CA ASP A 78 -1.91 -19.92 3.33
C ASP A 78 -2.06 -19.48 4.80
#